data_AF-A0A1H7WYK5-F1
#
_entry.id   AF-A0A1H7WYK5-F1
#
_cell.length_a   1.000
_cell.length_b   1.000
_cell.length_c   1.000
_cell.angle_alpha   90.00
_cell.angle_beta   90.00
_cell.angle_gamma   90.00
#
_symmetry.space_group_name_H-M   'P 1'
#
loop_
_entity.id
_entity.type
_entity.pdbx_description
1 polymer ?
#
loop_
_entity_poly.entity_id
_entity_poly.type
_entity_poly.pdbx_seq_one_letter_code
_entity_poly.pdbx_strand_id
1 'polypeptide(L)'
;MKRKVFKYKIIGILIFLIELFIFALFTYGSYDSFIDFNLSQIFIVQNFIFIFAVLVASTAFLNLILILLSAKKSIFFLNIQYSIIFLFFASGFVKMLLGNDYYKEDNIKFIIVFSLIFILLFVINFFKYKSVEFSEIEEIGTRNN
;
A
#
# COMPACT_ATOMS: atom_id res chain seq x y z
N MET A 1 26.33 -2.23 18.26
CA MET A 1 25.42 -1.34 17.50
C MET A 1 25.08 -1.80 16.08
N LYS A 2 25.88 -2.64 15.41
CA LYS A 2 25.66 -3.11 14.02
C LYS A 2 24.30 -3.82 13.76
N ARG A 3 23.76 -4.58 14.72
CA ARG A 3 22.47 -5.30 14.56
C ARG A 3 21.26 -4.37 14.36
N LYS A 4 21.26 -3.17 14.95
CA LYS A 4 20.16 -2.20 14.78
C LYS A 4 20.15 -1.63 13.36
N VAL A 5 21.30 -1.16 12.87
CA VAL A 5 21.45 -0.57 11.52
C VAL A 5 21.06 -1.57 10.42
N PHE A 6 21.46 -2.84 10.56
CA PHE A 6 21.12 -3.89 9.60
C PHE A 6 19.60 -4.20 9.56
N LYS A 7 18.93 -4.17 10.73
CA LYS A 7 17.49 -4.39 10.84
C LYS A 7 16.69 -3.33 10.08
N TYR A 8 17.11 -2.07 10.12
CA TYR A 8 16.41 -0.97 9.44
C TYR A 8 16.63 -0.97 7.92
N LYS A 9 17.83 -1.32 7.45
CA LYS A 9 18.11 -1.45 6.01
C LYS A 9 17.30 -2.58 5.37
N ILE A 10 17.14 -3.70 6.07
CA ILE A 10 16.27 -4.81 5.62
C ILE A 10 14.80 -4.38 5.55
N ILE A 11 14.31 -3.61 6.52
CA ILE A 11 12.93 -3.11 6.51
C ILE A 11 12.68 -2.19 5.30
N GLY A 12 13.62 -1.30 4.97
CA GLY A 12 13.50 -0.44 3.78
C GLY A 12 13.44 -1.22 2.48
N ILE A 13 14.29 -2.24 2.32
CA ILE A 13 14.27 -3.15 1.16
C ILE A 13 12.94 -3.90 1.08
N LEU A 14 12.43 -4.39 2.22
CA LEU A 14 11.18 -5.12 2.27
C LEU A 14 9.98 -4.22 1.88
N ILE A 15 9.94 -2.98 2.37
CA ILE A 15 8.93 -1.99 1.97
C ILE A 15 9.02 -1.71 0.47
N PHE A 16 10.23 -1.52 -0.07
CA PHE A 16 10.42 -1.30 -1.50
C PHE A 16 9.90 -2.47 -2.34
N LEU A 17 10.20 -3.72 -1.95
CA LEU A 17 9.71 -4.91 -2.64
C LEU A 17 8.18 -5.05 -2.57
N ILE A 18 7.58 -4.72 -1.42
CA ILE A 18 6.12 -4.70 -1.27
C ILE A 18 5.50 -3.65 -2.19
N GLU A 19 6.05 -2.44 -2.23
CA GLU A 19 5.56 -1.38 -3.11
C GLU A 19 5.72 -1.72 -4.59
N LEU A 20 6.82 -2.38 -4.95
CA LEU A 20 7.04 -2.86 -6.31
C LEU A 20 5.99 -3.90 -6.71
N PHE A 21 5.66 -4.82 -5.80
CA PHE A 21 4.61 -5.82 -6.00
C PHE A 21 3.23 -5.16 -6.13
N ILE A 22 2.88 -4.21 -5.24
CA ILE A 22 1.63 -3.45 -5.30
C ILE A 22 1.53 -2.69 -6.61
N PHE A 23 2.60 -1.98 -7.01
CA PHE A 23 2.64 -1.25 -8.27
C PHE A 23 2.37 -2.18 -9.45
N ALA A 24 3.09 -3.29 -9.57
CA ALA A 24 2.90 -4.25 -10.66
C ALA A 24 1.46 -4.81 -10.70
N LEU A 25 0.93 -5.21 -9.54
CA LEU A 25 -0.41 -5.79 -9.43
C LEU A 25 -1.50 -4.79 -9.82
N PHE A 26 -1.42 -3.56 -9.33
CA PHE A 26 -2.44 -2.54 -9.61
C PHE A 26 -2.29 -1.91 -11.00
N THR A 27 -1.07 -1.84 -11.57
CA THR A 27 -0.89 -1.47 -12.98
C THR A 27 -1.50 -2.52 -13.90
N TYR A 28 -1.29 -3.81 -13.63
CA TYR A 28 -1.93 -4.89 -14.39
C TYR A 28 -3.46 -4.85 -14.23
N GLY A 29 -3.96 -4.72 -13.00
CA GLY A 29 -5.40 -4.61 -12.75
C GLY A 29 -6.03 -3.37 -13.39
N SER A 30 -5.30 -2.26 -13.47
CA SER A 30 -5.75 -1.05 -14.18
C SER A 30 -5.85 -1.29 -15.69
N TYR A 31 -4.87 -1.98 -16.28
CA TYR A 31 -4.87 -2.33 -17.70
C TYR A 31 -6.05 -3.26 -18.03
N ASP A 32 -6.27 -4.29 -17.22
CA ASP A 32 -7.40 -5.21 -17.39
C ASP A 32 -8.74 -4.49 -17.27
N SER A 33 -8.90 -3.67 -16.22
CA SER A 33 -10.14 -2.90 -15.99
C SER A 33 -10.36 -1.78 -17.00
N PHE A 34 -9.32 -1.35 -17.72
CA PHE A 34 -9.45 -0.34 -18.78
C PHE A 34 -10.26 -0.86 -19.97
N ILE A 35 -10.22 -2.16 -20.23
CA ILE A 35 -10.97 -2.79 -21.33
C ILE A 35 -12.47 -2.61 -21.13
N ASP A 36 -12.92 -2.71 -19.88
CA ASP A 36 -14.33 -2.55 -19.49
C ASP A 36 -14.70 -1.10 -19.14
N PHE A 37 -13.77 -0.15 -19.29
CA PHE A 37 -14.00 1.24 -18.92
C PHE A 37 -14.94 1.93 -19.91
N ASN A 38 -16.06 2.45 -19.40
CA ASN A 38 -17.07 3.10 -20.23
C ASN A 38 -17.41 4.50 -19.71
N LEU A 39 -16.99 5.53 -20.45
CA LEU A 39 -17.24 6.95 -20.12
C LEU A 39 -18.72 7.32 -20.07
N SER A 40 -19.59 6.58 -20.76
CA SER A 40 -21.04 6.86 -20.75
C SER A 40 -21.73 6.45 -19.45
N GLN A 41 -21.10 5.60 -18.63
CA GLN A 41 -21.69 5.05 -17.42
C GLN A 41 -20.75 5.14 -16.21
N ILE A 42 -20.36 6.38 -15.85
CA ILE A 42 -19.35 6.68 -14.83
C ILE A 42 -19.64 6.01 -13.47
N PHE A 43 -20.91 5.88 -13.07
CA PHE A 43 -21.31 5.36 -11.75
C PHE A 43 -21.39 3.82 -11.65
N ILE A 44 -20.85 3.09 -12.61
CA ILE A 44 -20.85 1.63 -12.56
C ILE A 44 -19.62 1.12 -11.79
N VAL A 45 -19.80 0.00 -11.07
CA VAL A 45 -18.78 -0.65 -10.23
C VAL A 45 -17.45 -0.86 -10.96
N GLN A 46 -17.48 -1.28 -12.22
CA GLN A 46 -16.30 -1.48 -13.07
C GLN A 46 -15.46 -0.20 -13.19
N ASN A 47 -16.09 0.95 -13.43
CA ASN A 47 -15.40 2.24 -13.52
C ASN A 47 -14.81 2.66 -12.17
N PHE A 48 -15.49 2.36 -11.06
CA PHE A 48 -14.93 2.58 -9.72
C PHE A 48 -13.71 1.72 -9.44
N ILE A 49 -13.73 0.44 -9.85
CA ILE A 49 -12.58 -0.48 -9.73
C ILE A 49 -11.40 0.07 -10.55
N PHE A 50 -11.65 0.50 -11.79
CA PHE A 50 -10.62 1.08 -12.65
C PHE A 50 -9.99 2.34 -12.03
N ILE A 51 -10.81 3.33 -11.62
CA ILE A 51 -10.32 4.58 -11.02
C ILE A 51 -9.51 4.27 -9.76
N PHE A 52 -9.99 3.34 -8.93
CA PHE A 52 -9.28 2.92 -7.73
C PHE A 52 -7.94 2.27 -8.07
N ALA A 53 -7.91 1.35 -9.03
CA ALA A 53 -6.69 0.66 -9.43
C ALA A 53 -5.62 1.65 -9.94
N VAL A 54 -6.03 2.62 -10.76
CA VAL A 54 -5.15 3.69 -11.28
C VAL A 54 -4.62 4.54 -10.13
N LEU A 55 -5.46 4.87 -9.16
CA LEU A 55 -5.08 5.70 -8.02
C LEU A 55 -4.08 4.97 -7.10
N VAL A 56 -4.27 3.68 -6.85
CA VAL A 56 -3.30 2.85 -6.09
C VAL A 56 -1.99 2.68 -6.86
N ALA A 57 -2.04 2.42 -8.17
CA ALA A 57 -0.84 2.31 -8.99
C ALA A 57 -0.03 3.62 -9.00
N SER A 58 -0.72 4.76 -9.15
CA SER A 58 -0.08 6.09 -9.15
C SER A 58 0.57 6.42 -7.81
N THR A 59 -0.10 6.10 -6.70
CA THR A 59 0.46 6.32 -5.35
C THR A 59 1.60 5.36 -5.03
N ALA A 60 1.55 4.10 -5.48
CA ALA A 60 2.65 3.13 -5.39
C ALA A 60 3.90 3.63 -6.14
N PHE A 61 3.72 4.14 -7.36
CA PHE A 61 4.81 4.72 -8.15
C PHE A 61 5.47 5.91 -7.46
N LEU A 62 4.66 6.82 -6.91
CA LEU A 62 5.17 7.95 -6.12
C LEU A 62 5.93 7.47 -4.87
N ASN A 63 5.45 6.44 -4.19
CA ASN A 63 6.15 5.86 -3.04
C ASN A 63 7.48 5.22 -3.42
N LEU A 64 7.56 4.49 -4.52
CA LEU A 64 8.81 3.94 -5.04
C LEU A 64 9.84 5.05 -5.30
N ILE A 65 9.43 6.15 -5.94
CA ILE A 65 10.30 7.31 -6.15
C ILE A 65 10.76 7.91 -4.81
N LEU A 66 9.84 8.14 -3.87
CA LEU A 66 10.17 8.75 -2.57
C LEU A 66 11.10 7.86 -1.72
N ILE A 67 10.96 6.54 -1.83
CA ILE A 67 11.87 5.57 -1.18
C ILE A 67 13.26 5.65 -1.81
N LEU A 68 13.36 5.68 -3.15
CA LEU A 68 14.64 5.83 -3.87
C LEU A 68 15.35 7.14 -3.55
N LEU A 69 14.58 8.22 -3.37
CA LEU A 69 15.10 9.54 -2.99
C LEU A 69 15.35 9.69 -1.48
N SER A 70 15.16 8.63 -0.68
CA SER A 70 15.29 8.65 0.79
C SER A 70 14.54 9.82 1.45
N ALA A 71 13.39 10.20 0.89
CA ALA A 71 12.68 11.40 1.30
C ALA A 71 12.05 11.21 2.69
N LYS A 72 12.18 12.22 3.56
CA LYS A 72 11.57 12.22 4.92
C LYS A 72 10.04 11.99 4.90
N LYS A 73 9.39 12.31 3.78
CA LYS A 73 7.93 12.18 3.60
C LYS A 73 7.48 10.79 3.13
N SER A 74 8.37 9.84 2.84
CA SER A 74 8.02 8.50 2.33
C SER A 74 7.02 7.76 3.23
N ILE A 75 7.21 7.79 4.55
CA ILE A 75 6.28 7.16 5.51
C ILE A 75 4.88 7.77 5.44
N PHE A 76 4.77 9.09 5.22
CA PHE A 76 3.48 9.76 5.13
C PHE A 76 2.72 9.32 3.87
N PHE A 77 3.40 9.26 2.72
CA PHE A 77 2.79 8.80 1.47
C PHE A 77 2.46 7.30 1.49
N LEU A 78 3.27 6.46 2.13
CA LEU A 78 2.93 5.06 2.39
C LEU A 78 1.63 4.93 3.18
N ASN A 79 1.47 5.73 4.25
CA ASN A 79 0.23 5.72 5.03
C ASN A 79 -0.99 6.19 4.22
N ILE A 80 -0.82 7.19 3.35
CA ILE A 80 -1.91 7.63 2.45
C ILE A 80 -2.33 6.48 1.54
N GLN A 81 -1.38 5.82 0.86
CA GLN A 81 -1.67 4.71 -0.04
C GLN A 81 -2.37 3.56 0.69
N TYR A 82 -1.87 3.14 1.85
CA TYR A 82 -2.52 2.06 2.59
C TYR A 82 -3.89 2.46 3.13
N SER A 83 -4.11 3.74 3.47
CA SER A 83 -5.43 4.24 3.86
C SER A 83 -6.42 4.21 2.69
N ILE A 84 -5.98 4.56 1.48
CA ILE A 84 -6.76 4.43 0.25
C ILE A 84 -7.14 2.96 0.03
N ILE A 85 -6.16 2.06 0.10
CA ILE A 85 -6.39 0.62 -0.08
C ILE A 85 -7.40 0.13 0.96
N PHE A 86 -7.21 0.49 2.23
CA PHE A 86 -8.11 0.13 3.31
C PHE A 86 -9.54 0.62 3.09
N LEU A 87 -9.73 1.88 2.67
CA LEU A 87 -11.06 2.44 2.43
C LEU A 87 -11.83 1.71 1.33
N PHE A 88 -11.14 1.30 0.26
CA PHE A 88 -11.75 0.51 -0.81
C PHE A 88 -12.14 -0.90 -0.36
N PHE A 89 -11.25 -1.55 0.38
CA PHE A 89 -11.54 -2.86 0.94
C PHE A 89 -12.65 -2.78 2.02
N ALA A 90 -12.73 -1.68 2.77
CA ALA A 90 -13.81 -1.45 3.73
C ALA A 90 -15.16 -1.23 3.03
N SER A 91 -15.20 -0.50 1.92
CA SER A 91 -16.46 -0.30 1.16
C SER A 91 -16.96 -1.61 0.55
N GLY A 92 -16.07 -2.46 0.04
CA GLY A 92 -16.41 -3.81 -0.40
C GLY A 92 -16.93 -4.69 0.75
N PHE A 93 -16.31 -4.61 1.93
CA PHE A 93 -16.76 -5.33 3.11
C PHE A 93 -18.15 -4.90 3.58
N VAL A 94 -18.44 -3.60 3.59
CA VAL A 94 -19.78 -3.08 3.91
C VAL A 94 -20.82 -3.59 2.91
N LYS A 95 -20.49 -3.60 1.61
CA LYS A 95 -21.38 -4.16 0.58
C LYS A 95 -21.67 -5.64 0.82
N MET A 96 -20.67 -6.43 1.22
CA MET A 96 -20.85 -7.84 1.56
C MET A 96 -21.74 -8.06 2.80
N LEU A 97 -21.58 -7.22 3.83
CA LEU A 97 -22.44 -7.24 5.02
C LEU A 97 -23.90 -6.97 4.66
N LEU A 98 -24.16 -5.95 3.83
CA LEU A 98 -25.52 -5.60 3.39
C LEU A 98 -26.16 -6.67 2.48
N GLY A 99 -25.33 -7.37 1.69
CA GLY A 99 -25.77 -8.42 0.77
C GLY A 99 -25.97 -9.80 1.40
N ASN A 100 -25.61 -9.99 2.68
CA ASN A 100 -25.66 -11.29 3.39
C ASN A 100 -24.91 -12.44 2.69
N ASP A 101 -23.94 -12.12 1.84
CA ASP A 101 -23.25 -13.06 0.94
C ASP A 101 -22.01 -13.73 1.57
N TYR A 102 -21.84 -13.64 2.88
CA TYR A 102 -20.59 -13.95 3.61
C TYR A 102 -19.92 -15.29 3.29
N TYR A 103 -20.71 -16.32 2.99
CA TYR A 103 -20.23 -17.70 2.83
C TYR A 103 -19.82 -18.06 1.39
N LYS A 104 -19.90 -17.13 0.43
CA LYS A 104 -19.38 -17.36 -0.92
C LYS A 104 -17.85 -17.41 -0.90
N GLU A 105 -17.25 -18.31 -1.67
CA GLU A 105 -15.80 -18.57 -1.63
C GLU A 105 -14.95 -17.33 -1.93
N ASP A 106 -15.42 -16.46 -2.84
CA ASP A 106 -14.72 -15.20 -3.18
C ASP A 106 -14.74 -14.17 -2.04
N ASN A 107 -15.73 -14.25 -1.17
CA ASN A 107 -15.88 -13.37 -0.01
C ASN A 107 -14.90 -13.73 1.12
N ILE A 108 -14.54 -15.01 1.26
CA ILE A 108 -13.50 -15.45 2.19
C ILE A 108 -12.13 -14.91 1.76
N LYS A 109 -11.81 -15.00 0.45
CA LYS A 109 -10.56 -14.43 -0.11
C LYS A 109 -10.47 -12.93 0.17
N PHE A 110 -11.58 -12.22 -0.01
CA PHE A 110 -11.65 -10.79 0.27
C PHE A 110 -11.34 -10.46 1.74
N ILE A 111 -11.91 -11.22 2.69
CA ILE A 111 -11.67 -11.03 4.14
C ILE A 111 -10.20 -11.28 4.51
N ILE A 112 -9.55 -12.28 3.91
CA ILE A 112 -8.13 -12.57 4.13
C ILE A 112 -7.26 -11.39 3.66
N VAL A 113 -7.53 -10.88 2.46
CA VAL A 113 -6.80 -9.72 1.90
C VAL A 113 -7.01 -8.47 2.75
N PHE A 114 -8.27 -8.19 3.15
CA PHE A 114 -8.61 -7.09 4.06
C PHE A 114 -7.80 -7.17 5.37
N SER A 115 -7.75 -8.37 5.98
CA SER A 115 -7.03 -8.60 7.24
C SER A 115 -5.52 -8.41 7.09
N LEU A 116 -4.93 -8.88 5.99
CA LEU A 116 -3.51 -8.68 5.68
C LEU A 116 -3.15 -7.20 5.54
N ILE A 117 -3.97 -6.42 4.84
CA ILE A 117 -3.79 -4.97 4.69
C ILE A 117 -3.85 -4.28 6.05
N PHE A 118 -4.80 -4.67 6.91
CA PHE A 118 -4.93 -4.13 8.26
C PHE A 118 -3.69 -4.43 9.12
N ILE A 119 -3.17 -5.65 9.05
CA ILE A 119 -1.92 -6.04 9.74
C ILE A 119 -0.74 -5.22 9.21
N LEU A 120 -0.61 -5.04 7.90
CA LEU A 120 0.45 -4.21 7.31
C LEU A 120 0.39 -2.76 7.80
N LEU A 121 -0.80 -2.16 7.80
CA LEU A 121 -1.04 -0.82 8.36
C LEU A 121 -0.64 -0.73 9.82
N PHE A 122 -1.02 -1.73 10.62
CA PHE A 122 -0.68 -1.79 12.03
C PHE A 122 0.84 -1.92 12.23
N VAL A 123 1.50 -2.80 11.49
CA VAL A 123 2.96 -3.00 11.57
C VAL A 123 3.72 -1.73 11.21
N ILE A 124 3.36 -1.08 10.11
CA ILE A 124 4.00 0.17 9.66
C ILE A 124 3.82 1.28 10.70
N ASN A 125 2.62 1.40 11.28
CA ASN A 125 2.35 2.42 12.30
C ASN A 125 2.88 2.07 13.69
N PHE A 126 3.02 0.79 14.04
CA PHE A 126 3.62 0.34 15.29
C PHE A 126 5.12 0.65 15.31
N PHE A 127 5.81 0.51 14.19
CA PHE A 127 7.23 0.89 14.07
C PHE A 127 7.46 2.41 13.94
N LYS A 128 6.40 3.21 13.89
CA LYS A 128 6.43 4.69 13.82
C LYS A 128 6.86 5.35 15.14
N TYR A 129 6.98 4.59 16.23
CA TYR A 129 7.24 5.14 17.58
C TYR A 129 8.72 5.20 18.00
N LYS A 130 9.66 4.96 17.09
CA LYS A 130 11.01 5.49 17.25
C LYS A 130 11.27 6.44 16.10
N SER A 131 11.77 7.62 16.43
CA SER A 131 12.35 8.61 15.51
C SER A 131 13.55 8.02 14.76
N VAL A 132 13.34 6.93 14.03
CA VAL A 132 14.32 6.43 13.07
C VAL A 132 14.00 7.20 11.82
N GLU A 133 14.53 8.42 11.78
CA GLU A 133 14.65 9.18 10.55
C GLU A 133 15.35 8.27 9.54
N PHE A 134 14.63 7.85 8.50
CA PHE A 134 15.24 7.09 7.40
C PHE A 134 16.41 7.86 6.75
N SER A 135 16.48 9.19 6.96
CA SER A 135 17.59 10.06 6.59
C SER A 135 18.84 9.94 7.47
N GLU A 136 18.73 9.49 8.74
CA GLU A 136 19.91 9.33 9.61
C GLU A 136 20.63 7.97 9.41
N ILE A 137 20.09 7.09 8.55
CA ILE A 137 20.69 5.77 8.28
C ILE A 137 22.08 5.89 7.64
N GLU A 138 22.36 6.96 6.89
CA GLU A 138 23.67 7.24 6.30
C GLU A 138 24.63 7.98 7.26
N GLU A 139 24.12 8.70 8.25
CA GLU A 139 24.93 9.48 9.22
C GLU A 139 25.35 8.68 10.46
N ILE A 140 24.76 7.50 10.70
CA ILE A 140 25.12 6.65 11.84
C ILE A 140 26.44 5.92 11.54
N GLY A 141 27.55 6.61 11.82
CA GLY A 141 28.93 6.09 11.71
C GLY A 141 29.94 7.11 11.21
N THR A 142 29.50 8.26 10.68
CA THR A 142 30.38 9.31 10.13
C THR A 142 30.76 10.38 11.16
N ARG A 143 30.23 10.32 12.38
CA ARG A 143 30.47 11.32 13.43
C ARG A 143 31.77 11.16 14.22
N ASN A 144 32.72 10.36 13.72
CA ASN A 144 34.09 10.30 14.22
C ASN A 144 35.05 10.36 13.01
N ASN A 145 35.31 11.58 12.54
CA ASN A 145 36.61 12.03 12.06
C ASN A 145 36.73 13.52 12.38
#